data_AF-A0AAW9SGH9-F1
#
_entry.id   AF-A0AAW9SGH9-F1
#
_cell.length_a   1.000
_cell.length_b   1.000
_cell.length_c   1.000
_cell.angle_alpha   90.00
_cell.angle_beta   90.00
_cell.angle_gamma   90.00
#
_symmetry.space_group_name_H-M   'P 1'
#
loop_
_entity.id
_entity.type
_entity.pdbx_description
1 polymer ?
#
loop_
_entity_poly.entity_id
_entity_poly.type
_entity_poly.pdbx_seq_one_letter_code
_entity_poly.pdbx_strand_id
1 'polypeptide(L)'
;MVRHAMALCCVLVLSACGGDPMRDVPRLQDVELAEGQGQSDALAGSGAAAPAPDPAAKPQGGLMGFLRGRADAARSGGAAPKPGDPDYRQVSFGTALPYGEIARTCDAPEGKLGARVDGWPKGGRGYTLYDTAPGGTGLRTFYLTGFSDGCPRQFSAALVLFAAPSDYEVIRYGPAGADLPVSTTDTAYEAVKNRVCRVSRGQPCGRRMSALEKDTVFLSVYERFGDNAAWKTILLHDGAVAATDIKG
;
A
#
# COMPACT_ATOMS: atom_id res chain seq x y z
N MET A 1 -39.47 -64.19 14.93
CA MET A 1 -39.13 -62.87 14.36
C MET A 1 -38.41 -61.95 15.37
N VAL A 2 -37.57 -62.48 16.28
CA VAL A 2 -36.90 -61.70 17.35
C VAL A 2 -35.43 -62.13 17.50
N ARG A 3 -34.72 -62.34 16.38
CA ARG A 3 -33.27 -62.66 16.40
C ARG A 3 -32.44 -61.83 15.43
N HIS A 4 -33.05 -60.92 14.67
CA HIS A 4 -32.33 -60.07 13.70
C HIS A 4 -32.31 -58.58 14.09
N ALA A 5 -33.04 -58.20 15.15
CA ALA A 5 -33.08 -56.81 15.62
C ALA A 5 -31.85 -56.41 16.47
N MET A 6 -31.09 -57.38 17.00
CA MET A 6 -29.99 -57.08 17.92
C MET A 6 -28.63 -56.91 17.23
N ALA A 7 -28.50 -57.30 15.95
CA ALA A 7 -27.24 -57.17 15.21
C ALA A 7 -27.08 -55.79 14.53
N LEU A 8 -28.16 -55.04 14.34
CA LEU A 8 -28.12 -53.74 13.65
C LEU A 8 -27.84 -52.56 14.59
N CYS A 9 -27.98 -52.75 15.90
CA CYS A 9 -27.79 -51.68 16.90
C CYS A 9 -26.31 -51.52 17.32
N CYS A 10 -25.45 -52.52 17.09
CA CYS A 10 -24.02 -52.46 17.46
C CYS A 10 -23.10 -51.83 16.40
N VAL A 11 -23.59 -51.51 15.19
CA VAL A 11 -22.75 -50.97 14.11
C VAL A 11 -22.79 -49.43 14.03
N LEU A 12 -23.67 -48.76 14.78
CA LEU A 12 -23.87 -47.31 14.70
C LEU A 12 -23.10 -46.48 15.76
N VAL A 13 -22.22 -47.08 16.56
CA VAL A 13 -21.54 -46.39 17.68
C VAL A 13 -20.05 -46.09 17.40
N LEU A 14 -19.54 -46.34 16.18
CA LEU A 14 -18.10 -46.25 15.88
C LEU A 14 -17.64 -45.05 15.04
N SER A 15 -18.49 -44.06 14.73
CA SER A 15 -18.09 -42.88 13.94
C SER A 15 -17.95 -41.57 14.73
N ALA A 16 -18.03 -41.61 16.06
CA ALA A 16 -17.90 -40.42 16.91
C ALA A 16 -16.57 -40.36 17.66
N CYS A 17 -15.45 -40.36 16.94
CA CYS A 17 -14.13 -39.93 17.41
C CYS A 17 -13.37 -39.30 16.23
N GLY A 18 -13.96 -38.27 15.61
CA GLY A 18 -13.23 -37.35 14.76
C GLY A 18 -12.44 -36.41 15.66
N GLY A 19 -11.19 -36.77 15.95
CA GLY A 19 -10.25 -35.88 16.63
C GLY A 19 -10.20 -34.54 15.91
N ASP A 20 -10.29 -33.47 16.68
CA ASP A 20 -10.17 -32.10 16.18
C ASP A 20 -8.79 -31.94 15.51
N PRO A 21 -8.73 -31.85 14.17
CA PRO A 21 -7.46 -31.84 13.42
C PRO A 21 -6.64 -30.56 13.68
N MET A 22 -7.19 -29.59 14.42
CA MET A 22 -6.54 -28.35 14.82
C MET A 22 -6.02 -28.38 16.26
N ARG A 23 -6.22 -29.48 17.00
CA ARG A 23 -5.80 -29.57 18.41
C ARG A 23 -4.28 -29.56 18.59
N ASP A 24 -3.56 -30.04 17.58
CA ASP A 24 -2.09 -30.10 17.58
C ASP A 24 -1.44 -28.92 16.83
N VAL A 25 -2.22 -27.94 16.39
CA VAL A 25 -1.67 -26.73 15.75
C VAL A 25 -1.37 -25.70 16.85
N PRO A 26 -0.09 -25.34 17.09
CA PRO A 26 0.27 -24.32 18.05
C PRO A 26 -0.41 -22.99 17.69
N ARG A 27 -1.06 -22.34 18.65
CA ARG A 27 -1.61 -21.00 18.43
C ARG A 27 -0.49 -19.99 18.53
N LEU A 28 -0.54 -18.91 17.75
CA LEU A 28 0.48 -17.85 17.80
C LEU A 28 0.63 -17.23 19.20
N GLN A 29 -0.41 -17.29 20.03
CA GLN A 29 -0.38 -16.85 21.43
C GLN A 29 0.39 -17.77 22.38
N ASP A 30 0.65 -19.02 21.98
CA ASP A 30 1.36 -20.02 22.79
C ASP A 30 2.86 -20.09 22.43
N VAL A 31 3.29 -19.27 21.46
CA VAL A 31 4.70 -19.11 21.10
C VAL A 31 5.29 -18.02 22.00
N GLU A 32 6.01 -18.45 23.04
CA GLU A 32 6.80 -17.57 23.89
C GLU A 32 7.92 -16.95 23.03
N LEU A 33 7.73 -15.70 22.62
CA LEU A 33 8.75 -14.93 21.92
C LEU A 33 9.85 -14.60 22.93
N ALA A 34 11.03 -15.21 22.80
CA ALA A 34 12.16 -14.85 23.64
C ALA A 34 12.51 -13.37 23.41
N GLU A 35 12.68 -12.60 24.49
CA GLU A 35 13.15 -11.21 24.42
C GLU A 35 14.46 -11.15 23.63
N GLY A 36 14.39 -10.68 22.38
CA GLY A 36 15.51 -10.60 21.44
C GLY A 36 15.24 -11.14 20.04
N GLN A 37 14.17 -11.93 19.81
CA GLN A 37 13.91 -12.55 18.49
C GLN A 37 13.26 -11.63 17.44
N GLY A 38 13.07 -10.33 17.77
CA GLY A 38 12.64 -9.30 16.82
C GLY A 38 13.79 -8.64 16.05
N GLN A 39 15.05 -9.00 16.33
CA GLN A 39 16.21 -8.53 15.60
C GLN A 39 16.74 -9.62 14.68
N SER A 40 16.53 -9.42 13.38
CA SER A 40 17.23 -10.14 12.33
C SER A 40 18.73 -9.81 12.41
N ASP A 41 19.48 -10.66 13.10
CA ASP A 41 20.95 -10.72 13.00
C ASP A 41 21.34 -11.23 11.61
N ALA A 42 21.28 -10.34 10.62
CA ALA A 42 21.99 -10.52 9.38
C ALA A 42 23.48 -10.23 9.61
N LEU A 43 24.24 -11.31 9.82
CA LEU A 43 25.65 -11.47 9.47
C LEU A 43 26.65 -10.53 10.17
N ALA A 44 27.14 -10.97 11.33
CA ALA A 44 28.52 -10.72 11.72
C ALA A 44 29.44 -11.74 11.02
N GLY A 45 30.24 -11.29 10.05
CA GLY A 45 31.22 -12.16 9.42
C GLY A 45 32.06 -11.50 8.32
N SER A 46 33.29 -11.13 8.70
CA SER A 46 34.47 -10.85 7.86
C SER A 46 34.55 -9.49 7.17
N GLY A 47 35.50 -8.68 7.65
CA GLY A 47 35.92 -7.45 7.01
C GLY A 47 36.50 -7.69 5.62
N ALA A 48 35.98 -6.93 4.66
CA ALA A 48 36.69 -6.51 3.47
C ALA A 48 36.53 -4.99 3.40
N ALA A 49 37.66 -4.29 3.26
CA ALA A 49 37.69 -2.84 3.15
C ALA A 49 36.74 -2.37 2.04
N ALA A 50 35.84 -1.45 2.38
CA ALA A 50 34.95 -0.81 1.42
C ALA A 50 35.78 -0.04 0.37
N PRO A 51 35.51 -0.17 -0.94
CA PRO A 51 36.04 0.76 -1.91
C PRO A 51 35.49 2.15 -1.60
N ALA A 52 36.36 3.17 -1.64
CA ALA A 52 35.98 4.57 -1.53
C ALA A 52 34.89 4.92 -2.56
N PRO A 53 33.96 5.85 -2.25
CA PRO A 53 32.95 6.27 -3.20
C PRO A 53 33.62 6.90 -4.43
N ASP A 54 33.30 6.36 -5.61
CA ASP A 54 33.68 6.96 -6.88
C ASP A 54 33.14 8.41 -6.92
N PRO A 55 33.99 9.39 -7.30
CA PRO A 55 33.55 10.77 -7.41
C PRO A 55 32.40 10.85 -8.42
N ALA A 56 31.32 11.50 -7.99
CA ALA A 56 30.11 11.78 -8.75
C ALA A 56 30.42 11.96 -10.25
N ALA A 57 30.01 10.98 -11.06
CA ALA A 57 30.06 11.08 -12.49
C ALA A 57 29.25 12.32 -12.89
N LYS A 58 29.95 13.36 -13.36
CA LYS A 58 29.33 14.57 -13.91
C LYS A 58 28.29 14.15 -14.95
N PRO A 59 27.10 14.77 -14.97
CA PRO A 59 26.11 14.45 -15.98
C PRO A 59 26.70 14.75 -17.35
N GLN A 60 27.00 13.71 -18.13
CA GLN A 60 27.34 13.86 -19.54
C GLN A 60 26.05 14.22 -20.29
N GLY A 61 25.71 15.51 -20.25
CA GLY A 61 24.53 16.07 -20.89
C GLY A 61 24.71 16.12 -22.41
N GLY A 62 24.42 15.01 -23.08
CA GLY A 62 24.23 14.96 -24.53
C GLY A 62 22.81 15.38 -24.94
N LEU A 63 22.61 15.58 -26.25
CA LEU A 63 21.30 15.92 -26.85
C LEU A 63 20.17 14.94 -26.45
N MET A 64 20.50 13.65 -26.21
CA MET A 64 19.57 12.64 -25.69
C MET A 64 19.06 12.92 -24.28
N GLY A 65 19.87 13.55 -23.41
CA GLY A 65 19.47 13.95 -22.06
C GLY A 65 18.46 15.11 -22.09
N PHE A 66 18.62 16.03 -23.03
CA PHE A 66 17.68 17.13 -23.26
C PHE A 66 16.34 16.64 -23.81
N LEU A 67 16.35 15.65 -24.70
CA LEU A 67 15.12 15.04 -25.22
C LEU A 67 14.38 14.22 -24.17
N ARG A 68 15.09 13.48 -23.29
CA ARG A 68 14.48 12.83 -22.12
C ARG A 68 13.92 13.84 -21.13
N GLY A 69 14.68 14.88 -20.79
CA GLY A 69 14.20 15.95 -19.92
C GLY A 69 12.95 16.66 -20.45
N ARG A 70 12.84 16.87 -21.77
CA ARG A 70 11.62 17.40 -22.39
C ARG A 70 10.46 16.41 -22.42
N ALA A 71 10.72 15.12 -22.62
CA ALA A 71 9.69 14.08 -22.58
C ALA A 71 9.15 13.88 -21.16
N ASP A 72 10.01 14.00 -20.15
CA ASP A 72 9.62 13.93 -18.74
C ASP A 72 8.90 15.22 -18.31
N ALA A 73 9.36 16.40 -18.77
CA ALA A 73 8.66 17.68 -18.59
C ALA A 73 7.28 17.73 -19.28
N ALA A 74 7.13 17.08 -20.43
CA ALA A 74 5.85 16.96 -21.12
C ALA A 74 4.89 15.98 -20.42
N ARG A 75 5.42 15.01 -19.65
CA ARG A 75 4.60 14.12 -18.80
C ARG A 75 4.17 14.79 -17.50
N SER A 76 4.96 15.73 -16.97
CA SER A 76 4.61 16.54 -15.80
C SER A 76 3.69 17.74 -16.11
N GLY A 77 3.22 17.87 -17.36
CA GLY A 77 2.21 18.85 -17.78
C GLY A 77 0.77 18.35 -17.69
N GLY A 78 0.49 17.33 -16.87
CA GLY A 78 -0.86 16.82 -16.64
C GLY A 78 -1.76 17.84 -15.95
N ALA A 79 -3.07 17.59 -16.02
CA ALA A 79 -4.06 18.50 -15.45
C ALA A 79 -3.89 18.61 -13.93
N ALA A 80 -3.74 19.85 -13.43
CA ALA A 80 -3.75 20.10 -12.00
C ALA A 80 -5.11 19.68 -11.37
N PRO A 81 -5.11 19.26 -10.09
CA PRO A 81 -6.34 19.01 -9.35
C PRO A 81 -7.28 20.20 -9.37
N LYS A 82 -8.58 19.93 -9.38
CA LYS A 82 -9.67 20.91 -9.42
C LYS A 82 -10.11 21.28 -8.00
N PRO A 83 -10.76 22.44 -7.81
CA PRO A 83 -11.38 22.76 -6.53
C PRO A 83 -12.31 21.64 -6.07
N GLY A 84 -12.09 21.15 -4.85
CA GLY A 84 -12.83 20.02 -4.26
C GLY A 84 -12.09 18.68 -4.33
N ASP A 85 -11.05 18.55 -5.16
CA ASP A 85 -10.20 17.35 -5.15
C ASP A 85 -9.39 17.25 -3.85
N PRO A 86 -9.10 16.03 -3.34
CA PRO A 86 -8.48 15.85 -2.01
C PRO A 86 -7.12 16.55 -1.85
N ASP A 87 -6.37 16.70 -2.95
CA ASP A 87 -5.03 17.29 -3.01
C ASP A 87 -5.01 18.65 -3.73
N TYR A 88 -6.16 19.33 -3.83
CA TYR A 88 -6.26 20.64 -4.47
C TYR A 88 -5.31 21.68 -3.82
N ARG A 89 -5.19 21.63 -2.49
CA ARG A 89 -4.37 22.57 -1.73
C ARG A 89 -2.90 22.42 -2.09
N GLN A 90 -2.22 23.54 -2.31
CA GLN A 90 -0.77 23.60 -2.46
C GLN A 90 -0.16 24.27 -1.23
N VAL A 91 0.97 23.75 -0.77
CA VAL A 91 1.77 24.29 0.34
C VAL A 91 3.23 24.41 -0.09
N SER A 92 3.97 25.31 0.55
CA SER A 92 5.41 25.43 0.33
C SER A 92 6.18 24.26 0.91
N PHE A 93 7.32 23.94 0.30
CA PHE A 93 8.23 22.91 0.81
C PHE A 93 8.67 23.21 2.25
N GLY A 94 8.66 22.18 3.09
CA GLY A 94 8.96 22.29 4.52
C GLY A 94 7.77 22.66 5.42
N THR A 95 6.59 22.95 4.87
CA THR A 95 5.37 23.17 5.67
C THR A 95 5.02 21.89 6.43
N ALA A 96 4.79 21.95 7.74
CA ALA A 96 4.25 20.80 8.48
C ALA A 96 2.75 20.63 8.20
N LEU A 97 2.32 19.41 7.90
CA LEU A 97 0.89 19.09 7.72
C LEU A 97 0.35 18.32 8.92
N PRO A 98 -0.87 18.63 9.39
CA PRO A 98 -1.58 17.75 10.30
C PRO A 98 -1.76 16.35 9.69
N TYR A 99 -1.81 15.33 10.55
CA TYR A 99 -2.23 14.00 10.12
C TYR A 99 -3.63 14.06 9.49
N GLY A 100 -3.87 13.23 8.47
CA GLY A 100 -5.14 13.23 7.76
C GLY A 100 -5.24 14.25 6.63
N GLU A 101 -4.26 15.14 6.46
CA GLU A 101 -4.21 16.08 5.33
C GLU A 101 -3.29 15.60 4.22
N ILE A 102 -3.58 16.03 2.99
CA ILE A 102 -2.69 15.86 1.83
C ILE A 102 -2.67 17.17 1.05
N ALA A 103 -1.49 17.57 0.59
CA ALA A 103 -1.33 18.78 -0.21
C ALA A 103 -0.26 18.58 -1.28
N ARG A 104 -0.32 19.38 -2.34
CA ARG A 104 0.74 19.49 -3.33
C ARG A 104 1.89 20.34 -2.81
N THR A 105 3.11 19.97 -3.15
CA THR A 105 4.33 20.71 -2.81
C THR A 105 5.21 20.85 -4.05
N CYS A 106 4.74 21.67 -5.00
CA CYS A 106 5.34 21.80 -6.33
C CYS A 106 6.73 22.45 -6.33
N ASP A 107 7.09 23.17 -5.26
CA ASP A 107 8.40 23.81 -5.05
C ASP A 107 9.42 22.89 -4.35
N ALA A 108 9.06 21.63 -4.08
CA ALA A 108 9.95 20.67 -3.43
C ALA A 108 11.09 20.21 -4.37
N PRO A 109 12.37 20.36 -3.97
CA PRO A 109 13.49 19.82 -4.74
C PRO A 109 13.52 18.29 -4.67
N GLU A 110 13.66 17.60 -5.80
CA GLU A 110 13.67 16.11 -5.85
C GLU A 110 14.73 15.50 -4.91
N GLY A 111 15.91 16.10 -4.82
CA GLY A 111 17.00 15.66 -3.94
C GLY A 111 16.80 15.96 -2.44
N LYS A 112 15.63 16.51 -2.06
CA LYS A 112 15.30 16.89 -0.67
C LYS A 112 14.04 16.21 -0.13
N LEU A 113 13.43 15.29 -0.89
CA LEU A 113 12.22 14.58 -0.49
C LEU A 113 12.46 13.51 0.61
N GLY A 114 13.71 13.16 0.88
CA GLY A 114 14.08 12.09 1.81
C GLY A 114 14.53 10.81 1.09
N ALA A 115 14.52 9.69 1.80
CA ALA A 115 14.92 8.40 1.25
C ALA A 115 13.76 7.77 0.48
N ARG A 116 14.03 7.21 -0.70
CA ARG A 116 13.06 6.35 -1.41
C ARG A 116 12.85 5.08 -0.60
N VAL A 117 11.64 4.84 -0.12
CA VAL A 117 11.33 3.70 0.75
C VAL A 117 10.42 2.68 0.09
N ASP A 118 9.59 3.10 -0.86
CA ASP A 118 8.78 2.17 -1.65
C ASP A 118 8.33 2.78 -3.00
N GLY A 119 7.71 1.98 -3.87
CA GLY A 119 7.09 2.43 -5.11
C GLY A 119 6.06 1.45 -5.65
N TRP A 120 5.19 1.99 -6.52
CA TRP A 120 4.12 1.25 -7.17
C TRP A 120 3.98 1.63 -8.66
N PRO A 121 3.75 0.68 -9.58
CA PRO A 121 3.78 -0.76 -9.36
C PRO A 121 5.22 -1.23 -9.09
N LYS A 122 5.37 -2.39 -8.43
CA LYS A 122 6.69 -2.95 -8.11
C LYS A 122 7.49 -3.17 -9.41
N GLY A 123 8.68 -2.56 -9.49
CA GLY A 123 9.57 -2.65 -10.66
C GLY A 123 9.14 -1.84 -11.89
N GLY A 124 8.09 -1.02 -11.79
CA GLY A 124 7.61 -0.17 -12.88
C GLY A 124 7.88 1.33 -12.69
N ARG A 125 7.43 2.13 -13.65
CA ARG A 125 7.33 3.59 -13.49
C ARG A 125 5.93 3.91 -12.99
N GLY A 126 5.83 4.67 -11.91
CA GLY A 126 4.56 5.06 -11.29
C GLY A 126 4.81 5.90 -10.05
N TYR A 127 4.13 5.58 -8.97
CA TYR A 127 4.26 6.26 -7.69
C TYR A 127 5.56 5.89 -6.99
N THR A 128 6.24 6.88 -6.41
CA THR A 128 7.43 6.65 -5.55
C THR A 128 7.23 7.34 -4.22
N LEU A 129 7.37 6.57 -3.14
CA LEU A 129 7.23 7.04 -1.78
C LEU A 129 8.60 7.38 -1.18
N TYR A 130 8.66 8.56 -0.57
CA TYR A 130 9.83 9.07 0.13
C TYR A 130 9.51 9.31 1.60
N ASP A 131 10.42 8.89 2.47
CA ASP A 131 10.38 9.12 3.91
C ASP A 131 11.49 10.11 4.30
N THR A 132 11.11 11.18 5.02
CA THR A 132 12.06 12.19 5.49
C THR A 132 12.89 11.73 6.69
N ALA A 133 12.46 10.70 7.42
CA ALA A 133 13.20 10.10 8.54
C ALA A 133 12.97 8.57 8.61
N PRO A 134 13.53 7.81 7.65
CA PRO A 134 13.39 6.36 7.62
C PRO A 134 13.94 5.70 8.89
N GLY A 135 13.25 4.66 9.37
CA GLY A 135 13.56 3.97 10.62
C GLY A 135 12.99 4.65 11.88
N GLY A 136 12.44 5.86 11.75
CA GLY A 136 11.70 6.50 12.84
C GLY A 136 10.37 5.81 13.15
N THR A 137 9.87 6.03 14.37
CA THR A 137 8.53 5.57 14.80
C THR A 137 7.53 6.70 15.02
N GLY A 138 7.99 7.95 15.00
CA GLY A 138 7.14 9.14 15.15
C GLY A 138 6.49 9.59 13.85
N LEU A 139 5.48 10.45 13.98
CA LEU A 139 4.85 11.16 12.87
C LEU A 139 5.88 12.06 12.16
N ARG A 140 5.94 11.95 10.84
CA ARG A 140 6.89 12.66 9.99
C ARG A 140 6.34 12.85 8.59
N THR A 141 7.00 13.70 7.83
CA THR A 141 6.60 14.01 6.47
C THR A 141 6.97 12.88 5.52
N PHE A 142 6.00 12.47 4.72
CA PHE A 142 6.21 11.64 3.54
C PHE A 142 5.93 12.47 2.29
N TYR A 143 6.69 12.19 1.24
CA TYR A 143 6.42 12.71 -0.10
C TYR A 143 6.10 11.56 -1.04
N LEU A 144 5.12 11.77 -1.90
CA LEU A 144 4.74 10.83 -2.95
C LEU A 144 4.86 11.53 -4.30
N THR A 145 5.62 10.95 -5.22
CA THR A 145 5.74 11.44 -6.60
C THR A 145 5.09 10.47 -7.58
N GLY A 146 5.09 10.81 -8.87
CA GLY A 146 4.43 10.03 -9.93
C GLY A 146 3.08 10.59 -10.38
N PHE A 147 2.74 11.80 -9.95
CA PHE A 147 1.52 12.51 -10.34
C PHE A 147 1.65 13.17 -11.71
N SER A 148 0.54 13.27 -12.43
CA SER A 148 0.49 13.79 -13.80
C SER A 148 0.84 15.27 -13.89
N ASP A 149 0.51 16.07 -12.87
CA ASP A 149 0.90 17.49 -12.77
C ASP A 149 2.37 17.71 -12.33
N GLY A 150 3.14 16.63 -12.16
CA GLY A 150 4.55 16.68 -11.79
C GLY A 150 4.83 17.08 -10.34
N CYS A 151 3.82 17.43 -9.54
CA CYS A 151 4.04 17.90 -8.17
C CYS A 151 4.05 16.74 -7.17
N PRO A 152 5.03 16.69 -6.25
CA PRO A 152 4.94 15.80 -5.10
C PRO A 152 3.68 16.09 -4.27
N ARG A 153 3.06 15.03 -3.75
CA ARG A 153 2.08 15.12 -2.66
C ARG A 153 2.80 14.93 -1.35
N GLN A 154 2.51 15.82 -0.40
CA GLN A 154 3.01 15.76 0.95
C GLN A 154 1.87 15.38 1.90
N PHE A 155 2.18 14.54 2.88
CA PHE A 155 1.31 14.19 4.00
C PHE A 155 2.15 13.73 5.19
N SER A 156 1.54 13.66 6.37
CA SER A 156 2.22 13.23 7.61
C SER A 156 1.76 11.84 8.02
N ALA A 157 2.69 10.99 8.43
CA ALA A 157 2.41 9.62 8.88
C ALA A 157 3.55 9.10 9.78
N ALA A 158 3.29 8.03 10.52
CA ALA A 158 4.34 7.22 11.15
C ALA A 158 4.74 6.04 10.25
N LEU A 159 3.76 5.45 9.55
CA LEU A 159 3.97 4.35 8.61
C LEU A 159 3.04 4.52 7.40
N VAL A 160 3.54 4.14 6.23
CA VAL A 160 2.81 4.20 4.96
C VAL A 160 3.01 2.90 4.22
N LEU A 161 1.93 2.29 3.75
CA LEU A 161 1.96 1.02 3.01
C LEU A 161 1.18 1.16 1.70
N PHE A 162 1.76 0.68 0.59
CA PHE A 162 1.00 0.42 -0.62
C PHE A 162 0.25 -0.90 -0.48
N ALA A 163 -1.04 -0.89 -0.79
CA ALA A 163 -1.91 -2.06 -0.85
C ALA A 163 -2.47 -2.23 -2.27
N ALA A 164 -2.31 -3.44 -2.82
CA ALA A 164 -2.71 -3.73 -4.18
C ALA A 164 -4.25 -3.75 -4.32
N PRO A 165 -4.80 -3.34 -5.48
CA PRO A 165 -6.18 -3.61 -5.83
C PRO A 165 -6.59 -5.09 -5.65
N SER A 166 -5.71 -6.03 -5.99
CA SER A 166 -5.98 -7.46 -5.76
C SER A 166 -6.18 -7.81 -4.28
N ASP A 167 -5.31 -7.32 -3.40
CA ASP A 167 -5.43 -7.52 -1.94
C ASP A 167 -6.73 -6.91 -1.41
N TYR A 168 -7.07 -5.70 -1.86
CA TYR A 168 -8.34 -5.05 -1.53
C TYR A 168 -9.54 -5.90 -1.96
N GLU A 169 -9.53 -6.47 -3.17
CA GLU A 169 -10.63 -7.29 -3.66
C GLU A 169 -10.80 -8.60 -2.89
N VAL A 170 -9.71 -9.23 -2.44
CA VAL A 170 -9.77 -10.42 -1.59
C VAL A 170 -10.54 -10.12 -0.31
N ILE A 171 -10.30 -8.97 0.30
CA ILE A 171 -11.00 -8.54 1.51
C ILE A 171 -12.45 -8.15 1.19
N ARG A 172 -12.66 -7.29 0.19
CA ARG A 172 -13.98 -6.69 -0.12
C ARG A 172 -14.99 -7.69 -0.69
N TYR A 173 -14.53 -8.64 -1.50
CA TYR A 173 -15.38 -9.64 -2.15
C TYR A 173 -15.30 -11.03 -1.52
N GLY A 174 -14.44 -11.20 -0.52
CA GLY A 174 -14.41 -12.38 0.33
C GLY A 174 -15.54 -12.40 1.38
N PRO A 175 -15.67 -13.50 2.14
CA PRO A 175 -16.72 -13.64 3.16
C PRO A 175 -16.75 -12.51 4.19
N ALA A 176 -15.58 -11.98 4.56
CA ALA A 176 -15.47 -10.89 5.55
C ALA A 176 -15.91 -9.53 4.99
N GLY A 177 -16.00 -9.37 3.67
CA GLY A 177 -16.26 -8.08 3.02
C GLY A 177 -17.72 -7.63 3.04
N ALA A 178 -18.66 -8.55 3.25
CA ALA A 178 -20.10 -8.27 3.19
C ALA A 178 -20.54 -7.27 4.28
N ASP A 179 -19.94 -7.35 5.46
CA ASP A 179 -20.27 -6.52 6.62
C ASP A 179 -19.37 -5.28 6.73
N LEU A 180 -18.39 -5.11 5.84
CA LEU A 180 -17.49 -3.96 5.88
C LEU A 180 -18.24 -2.68 5.46
N PRO A 181 -18.15 -1.60 6.26
CA PRO A 181 -18.65 -0.30 5.87
C PRO A 181 -18.14 0.13 4.49
N VAL A 182 -18.97 0.82 3.73
CA VAL A 182 -18.56 1.40 2.45
C VAL A 182 -18.01 2.80 2.70
N SER A 183 -16.78 3.06 2.26
CA SER A 183 -16.17 4.38 2.37
C SER A 183 -16.17 5.17 1.05
N THR A 184 -15.68 6.41 1.10
CA THR A 184 -15.46 7.25 -0.10
C THR A 184 -14.43 6.64 -1.04
N THR A 185 -13.35 6.04 -0.51
CA THR A 185 -12.36 5.34 -1.35
C THR A 185 -12.93 4.07 -1.97
N ASP A 186 -13.79 3.33 -1.25
CA ASP A 186 -14.43 2.13 -1.79
C ASP A 186 -15.35 2.51 -2.96
N THR A 187 -16.13 3.60 -2.81
CA THR A 187 -17.00 4.11 -3.87
C THR A 187 -16.22 4.57 -5.10
N ALA A 188 -15.09 5.27 -4.89
CA ALA A 188 -14.21 5.71 -5.97
C ALA A 188 -13.52 4.53 -6.67
N TYR A 189 -13.08 3.54 -5.90
CA TYR A 189 -12.50 2.31 -6.43
C TYR A 189 -13.49 1.58 -7.35
N GLU A 190 -14.76 1.46 -6.94
CA GLU A 190 -15.78 0.84 -7.80
C GLU A 190 -15.95 1.56 -9.14
N ALA A 191 -15.83 2.89 -9.16
CA ALA A 191 -15.90 3.68 -10.39
C ALA A 191 -14.67 3.46 -11.30
N VAL A 192 -13.47 3.41 -10.72
CA VAL A 192 -12.23 3.09 -11.43
C VAL A 192 -12.29 1.66 -11.99
N LYS A 193 -12.62 0.69 -11.14
CA LYS A 193 -12.74 -0.73 -11.50
C LYS A 193 -13.78 -0.95 -12.60
N ASN A 194 -14.94 -0.30 -12.53
CA ASN A 194 -15.95 -0.39 -13.60
C ASN A 194 -15.37 0.06 -14.96
N ARG A 195 -14.61 1.16 -14.98
CA ARG A 195 -14.00 1.71 -16.20
C ARG A 195 -12.90 0.80 -16.77
N VAL A 196 -11.99 0.32 -15.92
CA VAL A 196 -10.84 -0.49 -16.33
C VAL A 196 -11.25 -1.94 -16.62
N CYS A 197 -11.95 -2.55 -15.67
CA CYS A 197 -12.28 -3.97 -15.66
C CYS A 197 -13.58 -4.30 -16.42
N ARG A 198 -14.44 -3.30 -16.69
CA ARG A 198 -15.73 -3.48 -17.39
C ARG A 198 -16.68 -4.43 -16.67
N VAL A 199 -16.70 -4.34 -15.34
CA VAL A 199 -17.58 -5.13 -14.45
C VAL A 199 -18.55 -4.22 -13.71
N SER A 200 -19.70 -4.75 -13.31
CA SER A 200 -20.66 -4.04 -12.47
C SER A 200 -20.12 -3.78 -11.06
N ARG A 201 -20.71 -2.82 -10.34
CA ARG A 201 -20.42 -2.60 -8.92
C ARG A 201 -20.62 -3.89 -8.13
N GLY A 202 -19.73 -4.16 -7.18
CA GLY A 202 -19.80 -5.35 -6.32
C GLY A 202 -19.25 -6.64 -6.94
N GLN A 203 -18.78 -6.60 -8.20
CA GLN A 203 -18.17 -7.76 -8.87
C GLN A 203 -16.64 -7.63 -8.89
N PRO A 204 -15.86 -8.70 -8.67
CA PRO A 204 -14.41 -8.64 -8.75
C PRO A 204 -13.93 -8.28 -10.17
N CYS A 205 -12.77 -7.63 -10.29
CA CYS A 205 -12.17 -7.23 -11.57
C CYS A 205 -11.76 -8.43 -12.43
N GLY A 206 -11.36 -9.54 -11.80
CA GLY A 206 -10.99 -10.79 -12.46
C GLY A 206 -9.79 -10.63 -13.40
N ARG A 207 -9.91 -11.11 -14.65
CA ARG A 207 -8.80 -11.18 -15.64
C ARG A 207 -8.12 -9.86 -15.99
N ARG A 208 -8.72 -8.71 -15.62
CA ARG A 208 -8.17 -7.37 -15.89
C ARG A 208 -7.41 -6.79 -14.70
N MET A 209 -7.21 -7.55 -13.62
CA MET A 209 -6.53 -7.07 -12.42
C MET A 209 -5.14 -6.50 -12.76
N SER A 210 -4.34 -7.20 -13.56
CA SER A 210 -3.02 -6.70 -13.97
C SER A 210 -3.06 -5.42 -14.81
N ALA A 211 -4.20 -5.08 -15.43
CA ALA A 211 -4.37 -3.80 -16.09
C ALA A 211 -4.71 -2.68 -15.10
N LEU A 212 -5.55 -2.98 -14.10
CA LEU A 212 -5.91 -2.06 -13.01
C LEU A 212 -4.69 -1.71 -12.15
N GLU A 213 -3.87 -2.69 -11.80
CA GLU A 213 -2.71 -2.51 -10.92
C GLU A 213 -1.55 -1.71 -11.55
N LYS A 214 -1.59 -1.43 -12.85
CA LYS A 214 -0.55 -0.61 -13.51
C LYS A 214 -0.50 0.81 -13.01
N ASP A 215 -1.65 1.36 -12.67
CA ASP A 215 -1.82 2.77 -12.31
C ASP A 215 -2.70 2.97 -11.08
N THR A 216 -3.29 1.91 -10.52
CA THR A 216 -4.19 1.98 -9.37
C THR A 216 -3.57 1.31 -8.16
N VAL A 217 -3.60 2.02 -7.02
CA VAL A 217 -3.13 1.48 -5.73
C VAL A 217 -3.80 2.21 -4.56
N PHE A 218 -3.96 1.50 -3.45
CA PHE A 218 -4.33 2.12 -2.18
C PHE A 218 -3.08 2.44 -1.37
N LEU A 219 -3.06 3.60 -0.73
CA LEU A 219 -2.05 3.97 0.24
C LEU A 219 -2.69 4.00 1.63
N SER A 220 -2.29 3.08 2.49
CA SER A 220 -2.66 3.08 3.90
C SER A 220 -1.67 3.94 4.67
N VAL A 221 -2.17 4.94 5.37
CA VAL A 221 -1.41 5.98 6.06
C VAL A 221 -1.76 5.93 7.54
N TYR A 222 -0.80 5.55 8.38
CA TYR A 222 -0.99 5.33 9.82
C TYR A 222 -0.39 6.49 10.62
N GLU A 223 -1.11 6.94 11.65
CA GLU A 223 -0.67 8.04 12.52
C GLU A 223 0.45 7.62 13.47
N ARG A 224 0.44 6.36 13.92
CA ARG A 224 1.36 5.81 14.93
C ARG A 224 1.64 4.33 14.71
N PHE A 225 2.70 3.82 15.34
CA PHE A 225 2.93 2.37 15.45
C PHE A 225 2.07 1.77 16.57
N GLY A 226 1.69 0.51 16.41
CA GLY A 226 0.85 -0.20 17.37
C GLY A 226 -0.64 -0.01 17.10
N ASP A 227 -1.41 0.33 18.14
CA ASP A 227 -2.86 0.44 18.06
C ASP A 227 -3.30 1.62 17.16
N ASN A 228 -3.96 1.28 16.06
CA ASN A 228 -4.50 2.22 15.08
C ASN A 228 -5.99 1.98 14.93
N ALA A 229 -6.77 2.45 15.91
CA ALA A 229 -8.23 2.48 15.85
C ALA A 229 -8.76 3.20 14.59
N ALA A 230 -7.96 4.10 14.00
CA ALA A 230 -8.26 4.68 12.71
C ALA A 230 -6.98 4.89 11.87
N TRP A 231 -7.10 4.74 10.55
CA TRP A 231 -6.04 5.06 9.59
C TRP A 231 -6.62 5.75 8.35
N LYS A 232 -5.81 6.56 7.67
CA LYS A 232 -6.20 7.22 6.42
C LYS A 232 -5.93 6.29 5.24
N THR A 233 -6.88 6.20 4.30
CA THR A 233 -6.63 5.57 2.99
C THR A 233 -6.63 6.63 1.90
N ILE A 234 -5.72 6.50 0.95
CA ILE A 234 -5.65 7.33 -0.25
C ILE A 234 -5.72 6.39 -1.46
N LEU A 235 -6.76 6.53 -2.28
CA LEU A 235 -6.85 5.83 -3.56
C LEU A 235 -6.11 6.65 -4.61
N LEU A 236 -5.14 6.04 -5.25
CA LEU A 236 -4.38 6.61 -6.36
C LEU A 236 -4.81 5.92 -7.66
N HIS A 237 -4.99 6.70 -8.71
CA HIS A 237 -5.28 6.19 -10.06
C HIS A 237 -4.78 7.18 -11.11
N ASP A 238 -4.11 6.69 -12.15
CA ASP A 238 -3.71 7.47 -13.35
C ASP A 238 -2.98 8.79 -13.01
N GLY A 239 -2.04 8.73 -12.07
CA GLY A 239 -1.27 9.90 -11.67
C GLY A 239 -2.07 10.97 -10.92
N ALA A 240 -3.20 10.61 -10.30
CA ALA A 240 -4.04 11.50 -9.49
C ALA A 240 -4.42 10.88 -8.14
N VAL A 241 -4.80 11.72 -7.18
CA VAL A 241 -5.50 11.30 -5.95
C VAL A 241 -6.98 11.17 -6.28
N ALA A 242 -7.45 9.93 -6.45
CA ALA A 242 -8.84 9.66 -6.84
C ALA A 242 -9.82 9.86 -5.68
N ALA A 243 -9.42 9.50 -4.46
CA ALA A 243 -10.21 9.70 -3.25
C ALA A 243 -9.36 9.55 -1.99
N THR A 244 -9.86 10.07 -0.88
CA THR A 244 -9.32 9.80 0.46
C THR A 244 -10.44 9.49 1.44
N ASP A 245 -10.13 8.69 2.45
CA ASP A 245 -11.00 8.43 3.60
C ASP A 245 -10.19 8.29 4.89
N ILE A 246 -10.88 8.24 6.02
CA ILE A 246 -10.35 7.74 7.29
C ILE A 246 -11.21 6.54 7.66
N LYS A 247 -10.58 5.37 7.79
CA LYS A 247 -11.21 4.12 8.22
C LYS A 247 -10.99 3.94 9.72
N GLY A 248 -12.00 3.43 10.41
CA GLY A 248 -12.03 3.15 11.85
C GLY A 248 -13.40 2.64 12.27
#